data_AF-A0A954MWS0-F1
#
_entry.id   AF-A0A954MWS0-F1
#
_cell.length_a   1.000
_cell.length_b   1.000
_cell.length_c   1.000
_cell.angle_alpha   90.00
_cell.angle_beta   90.00
_cell.angle_gamma   90.00
#
_symmetry.space_group_name_H-M   'P 1'
#
loop_
_entity.id
_entity.type
_entity.pdbx_description
1 polymer ?
#
loop_
_entity_poly.entity_id
_entity_poly.type
_entity_poly.pdbx_seq_one_letter_code
_entity_poly.pdbx_strand_id
1 'polypeptide(L)'
;MMDEFIHRYSLGDHCSSWADLSGIKISELNPDGQRKLTDFARGVMRILASDIHSLFKRLKEEGFLFRDEENATVPSSPKTLELLDFAEAEIGKVPLILRCFYEVFD
;
A
#
# COMPACT_ATOMS: atom_id res chain seq x y z
N MET A 1 -20.75 -9.81 -14.70
CA MET A 1 -19.33 -9.36 -14.79
C MET A 1 -18.47 -10.08 -13.76
N MET A 2 -18.76 -10.02 -12.46
CA MET A 2 -18.00 -10.74 -11.42
C MET A 2 -18.05 -12.28 -11.58
N ASP A 3 -19.23 -12.83 -11.94
CA ASP A 3 -19.42 -14.29 -12.08
C ASP A 3 -18.65 -14.88 -13.27
N GLU A 4 -18.53 -14.11 -14.36
CA GLU A 4 -17.77 -14.50 -15.55
C GLU A 4 -16.25 -14.47 -15.30
N PHE A 5 -15.80 -13.51 -14.50
CA PHE A 5 -14.42 -13.46 -14.02
C PHE A 5 -14.07 -14.70 -13.17
N ILE A 6 -14.86 -15.00 -12.14
CA ILE A 6 -14.60 -16.14 -11.24
C ILE A 6 -14.59 -17.45 -12.02
N HIS A 7 -15.47 -17.59 -13.01
CA HIS A 7 -15.54 -18.75 -13.88
C HIS A 7 -14.29 -18.91 -14.77
N ARG A 8 -13.81 -17.85 -15.44
CA ARG A 8 -12.58 -17.93 -16.24
C ARG A 8 -11.35 -18.21 -15.39
N TYR A 9 -11.26 -17.58 -14.21
CA TYR A 9 -10.18 -17.82 -13.27
C TYR A 9 -10.16 -19.28 -12.81
N SER A 10 -11.31 -19.87 -12.46
CA SER A 10 -11.38 -21.27 -12.04
C SER A 10 -11.06 -22.28 -13.14
N LEU A 11 -11.18 -21.88 -14.42
CA LEU A 11 -10.78 -22.65 -15.59
C LEU A 11 -9.29 -22.49 -15.97
N GLY A 12 -8.50 -21.76 -15.18
CA GLY A 12 -7.05 -21.63 -15.37
C GLY A 12 -6.62 -20.43 -16.23
N ASP A 13 -7.55 -19.58 -16.68
CA ASP A 13 -7.22 -18.34 -17.40
C ASP A 13 -6.85 -17.21 -16.41
N HIS A 14 -5.77 -17.43 -15.67
CA HIS A 14 -5.36 -16.53 -14.60
C HIS A 14 -4.82 -15.21 -15.15
N CYS A 15 -4.01 -15.24 -16.22
CA CYS A 15 -3.34 -14.04 -16.74
C CYS A 15 -4.32 -13.00 -17.30
N SER A 16 -5.29 -13.41 -18.11
CA SER A 16 -6.28 -12.49 -18.70
C SER A 16 -7.23 -11.96 -17.62
N SER A 17 -7.65 -12.84 -16.71
CA SER A 17 -8.42 -12.46 -15.53
C SER A 17 -7.67 -11.43 -14.67
N TRP A 18 -6.35 -11.61 -14.50
CA TRP A 18 -5.55 -10.67 -13.71
C TRP A 18 -5.38 -9.32 -14.41
N ALA A 19 -5.18 -9.35 -15.73
CA ALA A 19 -5.11 -8.14 -16.55
C ALA A 19 -6.39 -7.31 -16.45
N ASP A 20 -7.56 -7.95 -16.54
CA ASP A 20 -8.86 -7.30 -16.41
C ASP A 20 -9.04 -6.64 -15.03
N LEU A 21 -8.68 -7.35 -13.96
CA LEU A 21 -8.74 -6.82 -12.60
C LEU A 21 -7.75 -5.67 -12.36
N SER A 22 -6.55 -5.74 -12.95
CA SER A 22 -5.54 -4.67 -12.84
C SER A 22 -5.96 -3.39 -13.56
N GLY A 23 -6.92 -3.49 -14.50
CA GLY A 23 -7.52 -2.34 -15.19
C GLY A 23 -8.59 -1.62 -14.40
N ILE A 24 -9.12 -2.22 -13.32
CA ILE A 24 -10.17 -1.60 -12.49
C ILE A 24 -9.58 -0.45 -11.69
N LYS A 25 -10.06 0.77 -11.93
CA LYS A 25 -9.66 1.92 -11.12
C LYS A 25 -10.42 1.90 -9.80
N ILE A 26 -9.74 2.25 -8.72
CA ILE A 26 -10.37 2.32 -7.37
C ILE A 26 -11.60 3.24 -7.39
N SER A 27 -11.56 4.31 -8.19
CA SER A 27 -12.68 5.24 -8.37
C SER A 27 -13.93 4.61 -8.99
N GLU A 28 -13.81 3.46 -9.66
CA GLU A 28 -14.91 2.75 -10.32
C GLU A 28 -15.61 1.77 -9.35
N LEU A 29 -15.03 1.54 -8.17
CA LEU A 29 -15.66 0.74 -7.12
C LEU A 29 -16.77 1.55 -6.43
N ASN A 30 -17.80 0.86 -5.95
CA ASN A 30 -18.79 1.47 -5.05
C ASN A 30 -18.14 1.85 -3.70
N PRO A 31 -18.76 2.73 -2.88
CA PRO A 31 -18.15 3.20 -1.64
C PRO A 31 -17.74 2.09 -0.66
N ASP A 32 -18.50 1.00 -0.59
CA ASP A 32 -18.17 -0.16 0.25
C ASP A 32 -16.94 -0.91 -0.26
N GLY A 33 -16.81 -1.08 -1.57
CA GLY A 33 -15.66 -1.67 -2.22
C GLY A 33 -14.40 -0.83 -2.04
N GLN A 34 -14.52 0.50 -2.19
CA GLN A 34 -13.43 1.43 -1.91
C GLN A 34 -12.97 1.31 -0.45
N ARG A 35 -13.91 1.32 0.51
CA ARG A 35 -13.59 1.15 1.93
C ARG A 35 -12.86 -0.16 2.20
N LYS A 36 -13.41 -1.29 1.73
CA LYS A 36 -12.80 -2.62 1.93
C LYS A 36 -11.39 -2.70 1.35
N LEU A 37 -11.17 -2.14 0.16
CA LEU A 37 -9.86 -2.13 -0.47
C LEU A 37 -8.86 -1.26 0.31
N THR A 38 -9.28 -0.08 0.76
CA THR A 38 -8.47 0.81 1.60
C THR A 38 -8.11 0.15 2.94
N ASP A 39 -9.07 -0.50 3.60
CA ASP A 39 -8.83 -1.19 4.86
C ASP A 39 -7.85 -2.36 4.69
N PHE A 40 -8.00 -3.12 3.60
CA PHE A 40 -7.06 -4.18 3.22
C PHE A 40 -5.66 -3.61 2.98
N ALA A 41 -5.54 -2.55 2.17
CA ALA A 41 -4.27 -1.89 1.87
C ALA A 41 -3.57 -1.40 3.14
N ARG A 42 -4.30 -0.75 4.06
CA ARG A 42 -3.78 -0.37 5.38
C ARG A 42 -3.29 -1.56 6.18
N GLY A 43 -4.06 -2.66 6.20
CA GLY A 43 -3.67 -3.89 6.88
C GLY A 43 -2.34 -4.46 6.36
N VAL A 44 -2.18 -4.52 5.03
CA VAL A 44 -0.93 -4.97 4.39
C VAL A 44 0.22 -4.02 4.74
N MET A 45 0.02 -2.71 4.68
CA MET A 45 1.06 -1.73 5.00
C MET A 45 1.48 -1.77 6.47
N ARG A 46 0.57 -2.06 7.42
CA ARG A 46 0.94 -2.26 8.84
C ARG A 46 1.85 -3.45 9.05
N ILE A 47 1.57 -4.57 8.37
CA ILE A 47 2.43 -5.77 8.42
C ILE A 47 3.81 -5.41 7.87
N LEU A 48 3.85 -4.77 6.70
CA LEU A 48 5.10 -4.32 6.08
C LEU A 48 5.90 -3.38 7.00
N ALA A 49 5.22 -2.43 7.65
CA ALA A 49 5.84 -1.52 8.61
C ALA A 49 6.51 -2.29 9.76
N SER A 50 5.79 -3.25 10.36
CA SER A 50 6.33 -4.11 11.42
C SER A 50 7.54 -4.93 10.97
N ASP A 51 7.49 -5.48 9.74
CA ASP A 51 8.58 -6.27 9.17
C ASP A 51 9.82 -5.42 8.91
N ILE A 52 9.64 -4.18 8.39
CA ILE A 52 10.73 -3.22 8.21
C ILE A 52 11.41 -2.89 9.53
N HIS A 53 10.64 -2.62 10.59
CA HIS A 53 11.17 -2.37 11.93
C HIS A 53 11.96 -3.56 12.46
N SER A 54 11.43 -4.77 12.27
CA SER A 54 12.08 -6.02 12.70
C SER A 54 13.39 -6.26 11.95
N LEU A 55 13.40 -6.01 10.63
CA LEU A 55 14.58 -6.11 9.79
C LEU A 55 15.64 -5.09 10.20
N PHE A 56 15.25 -3.82 10.41
CA PHE A 56 16.15 -2.77 10.84
C PHE A 56 16.84 -3.12 12.16
N LYS A 57 16.06 -3.60 13.15
CA LYS A 57 16.61 -4.07 14.43
C LYS A 57 17.63 -5.20 14.22
N ARG A 58 17.30 -6.20 13.40
CA ARG A 58 18.20 -7.34 13.14
C ARG A 58 19.48 -6.89 12.45
N LEU A 59 19.41 -5.98 11.48
CA LEU A 59 20.60 -5.44 10.82
C LEU A 59 21.52 -4.73 11.82
N LYS A 60 20.97 -3.99 12.78
CA LYS A 60 21.77 -3.38 13.86
C LYS A 60 22.45 -4.43 14.74
N GLU A 61 21.74 -5.50 15.10
CA GLU A 61 22.28 -6.61 15.91
C GLU A 61 23.46 -7.32 15.20
N GLU A 62 23.42 -7.40 13.86
CA GLU A 62 24.48 -7.96 13.02
C GLU A 62 25.64 -6.97 12.76
N GLY A 63 25.59 -5.76 13.33
CA GLY A 63 26.67 -4.77 13.22
C GLY A 63 26.64 -3.91 11.96
N PHE A 64 25.53 -3.88 11.23
CA PHE A 64 25.38 -2.94 10.12
C PHE A 64 25.31 -1.50 10.63
N LEU A 65 26.06 -0.61 9.97
CA LEU A 65 26.06 0.83 10.24
C LEU A 65 25.19 1.55 9.21
N PHE A 66 24.17 2.24 9.67
CA PHE A 66 23.34 3.08 8.82
C PHE A 66 23.99 4.46 8.70
N ARG A 67 24.05 4.99 7.46
CA ARG A 67 24.61 6.33 7.21
C ARG A 67 23.83 7.42 7.94
N ASP A 68 22.53 7.21 8.08
CA ASP A 68 21.59 8.12 8.71
C ASP A 68 20.57 7.29 9.50
N GLU A 69 20.99 6.90 10.71
CA GLU A 69 20.24 5.98 11.56
C GLU A 69 18.92 6.59 12.04
N GLU A 70 18.92 7.90 12.32
CA GLU A 70 17.72 8.66 12.73
C GLU A 70 16.67 8.68 11.61
N ASN A 71 17.11 8.57 10.34
CA ASN A 71 16.23 8.52 9.19
C ASN A 71 16.00 7.13 8.59
N ALA A 72 16.50 6.06 9.22
CA ALA A 72 16.41 4.71 8.66
C ALA A 72 15.01 4.10 8.77
N THR A 73 14.23 4.50 9.77
CA THR A 73 12.82 4.14 9.94
C THR A 73 12.08 5.39 10.42
N VAL A 74 11.86 6.37 9.53
CA VAL A 74 11.14 7.61 9.90
C VAL A 74 9.64 7.34 9.91
N PRO A 75 8.98 7.47 11.08
CA PRO A 75 7.53 7.50 11.16
C PRO A 75 6.95 8.60 10.26
N SER A 76 5.79 8.33 9.70
CA SER A 76 5.03 9.34 8.99
C SER A 76 4.52 10.36 9.99
N SER A 77 5.08 11.57 9.94
CA SER A 77 4.62 12.68 10.76
C SER A 77 3.29 13.24 10.22
N PRO A 78 2.49 13.94 11.04
CA PRO A 78 1.32 14.69 10.55
C PRO A 78 1.66 15.63 9.39
N LYS A 79 2.84 16.26 9.44
CA LYS A 79 3.35 17.11 8.35
C LYS A 79 3.59 16.33 7.05
N THR A 80 4.01 15.07 7.13
CA THR A 80 4.16 14.20 5.96
C THR A 80 2.81 13.92 5.30
N LEU A 81 1.77 13.69 6.10
CA LEU A 81 0.40 13.51 5.59
C LEU A 81 -0.16 14.79 4.98
N GLU A 82 0.07 15.96 5.59
CA GLU A 82 -0.31 17.26 5.00
C GLU A 82 0.39 17.51 3.67
N LEU A 83 1.68 17.19 3.55
CA LEU A 83 2.41 17.30 2.29
C LEU A 83 1.87 16.33 1.23
N LEU A 84 1.40 15.15 1.65
CA LEU A 84 0.79 14.18 0.77
C LEU A 84 -0.58 14.65 0.28
N ASP A 85 -1.41 15.22 1.17
CA ASP A 85 -2.69 15.85 0.80
C ASP A 85 -2.47 16.99 -0.19
N PHE A 86 -1.47 17.84 0.06
CA PHE A 86 -1.09 18.92 -0.85
C PHE A 86 -0.65 18.37 -2.22
N ALA A 87 0.21 17.36 -2.25
CA ALA A 87 0.64 16.73 -3.49
C ALA A 87 -0.54 16.13 -4.27
N GLU A 88 -1.46 15.42 -3.60
CA GLU A 88 -2.63 14.85 -4.26
C GLU A 88 -3.57 15.90 -4.87
N ALA A 89 -3.63 17.10 -4.26
CA ALA A 89 -4.39 18.21 -4.81
C ALA A 89 -3.75 18.80 -6.08
N GLU A 90 -2.42 18.88 -6.13
CA GLU A 90 -1.69 19.51 -7.25
C GLU A 90 -1.49 18.57 -8.45
N ILE A 91 -1.13 17.30 -8.19
CA ILE A 91 -0.72 16.35 -9.25
C ILE A 91 -1.67 15.15 -9.39
N GLY A 92 -2.74 15.11 -8.60
CA GLY A 92 -3.72 14.03 -8.58
C GLY A 92 -3.38 12.92 -7.57
N LYS A 93 -4.34 12.01 -7.37
CA LYS A 93 -4.26 10.97 -6.35
C LYS A 93 -3.01 10.10 -6.50
N VAL A 94 -2.31 9.89 -5.39
CA VAL A 94 -1.20 8.95 -5.37
C VAL A 94 -1.74 7.51 -5.38
N PRO A 95 -0.92 6.51 -5.74
CA PRO A 95 -1.31 5.12 -5.61
C PRO A 95 -1.77 4.80 -4.17
N LEU A 96 -2.89 4.10 -4.03
CA LEU A 96 -3.50 3.77 -2.72
C LEU A 96 -2.50 3.12 -1.75
N ILE A 97 -1.63 2.24 -2.25
CA ILE A 97 -0.60 1.58 -1.43
C ILE A 97 0.38 2.61 -0.84
N LEU A 98 0.79 3.61 -1.63
CA LEU A 98 1.68 4.67 -1.16
C LEU A 98 0.97 5.54 -0.11
N ARG A 99 -0.29 5.90 -0.35
CA ARG A 99 -1.12 6.62 0.63
C ARG A 99 -1.21 5.84 1.94
N CYS A 100 -1.59 4.57 1.87
CA CYS A 100 -1.75 3.73 3.05
C CYS A 100 -0.43 3.48 3.77
N PHE A 101 0.71 3.45 3.08
CA PHE A 101 2.02 3.38 3.73
C PHE A 101 2.23 4.57 4.67
N TYR A 102 2.08 5.79 4.18
CA TYR A 102 2.25 6.98 5.01
C TYR A 102 1.18 7.13 6.10
N GLU A 103 -0.01 6.55 5.92
CA GLU A 103 -1.05 6.59 6.96
C GLU A 103 -0.78 5.66 8.14
N VAL A 104 0.02 4.60 7.97
CA VAL A 104 0.18 3.54 8.98
C VAL A 104 1.62 3.27 9.39
N PHE A 105 2.59 3.80 8.66
CA PHE A 105 3.99 3.68 9.01
C PHE A 105 4.29 4.74 10.07
N ASP A 106 4.11 4.38 11.34
CA ASP A 106 4.40 5.19 12.54
C ASP A 106 5.65 4.71 13.29
#